data_AF-A0A2D0QW35-F1
#
_entry.id   AF-A0A2D0QW35-F1
#
_cell.length_a   1.000
_cell.length_b   1.000
_cell.length_c   1.000
_cell.angle_alpha   90.00
_cell.angle_beta   90.00
_cell.angle_gamma   90.00
#
_symmetry.space_group_name_H-M   'P 1'
#
loop_
_entity.id
_entity.type
_entity.pdbx_description
1 polymer ?
#
loop_
_entity_poly.entity_id
_entity_poly.type
_entity_poly.pdbx_seq_one_letter_code
_entity_poly.pdbx_strand_id
1 'polypeptide(L)'
;MSDTPSIMSAPDFQSSSPSIQICRIMRPDDANIVGNVHGGTILKMIEEAGCIIGTRHCNTQTGDRCAAALARVERTDFLYPMFIGEVAHVSAEITYTSKHSVEVQVNVVSENILTGAKKLTNKATLWYVPVSLQNVDKIIEVPPIEYSSPDQVELGKKRYEAQKLERIETKERNGEIITPVSLPERQTKEPYTIGFSQSSLIHLIGPSDCTLHGFVQGGVTMKLMDEVAGIVAARHCKTNIVTASVDAINFHRKIKKGCVITVSGRMTFTSNKSMEIEVFVDADQLADTEEGKYRAVTAFFTYISLDKQNKPLPVPPLKLEGEVEQKRFEEGKLRYLQNKAKRVAEKEQKQ
;
A
#
# COMPACT_ATOMS: atom_id res chain seq x y z
N MET A 1 33.17 -13.23 -47.67
CA MET A 1 32.07 -14.09 -47.17
C MET A 1 32.16 -14.07 -45.66
N SER A 2 31.32 -13.25 -45.02
CA SER A 2 31.33 -13.02 -43.57
C SER A 2 29.96 -13.42 -43.04
N ASP A 3 29.88 -14.62 -42.46
CA ASP A 3 28.67 -15.15 -41.82
C ASP A 3 28.45 -14.46 -40.48
N THR A 4 27.47 -13.56 -40.44
CA THR A 4 26.83 -13.12 -39.19
C THR A 4 25.81 -14.16 -38.76
N PRO A 5 25.82 -14.66 -37.52
CA PRO A 5 24.85 -15.65 -37.07
C PRO A 5 23.48 -14.99 -36.89
N SER A 6 22.50 -15.53 -37.60
CA SER A 6 21.08 -15.16 -37.50
C SER A 6 20.59 -15.34 -36.07
N ILE A 7 20.17 -14.24 -35.43
CA ILE A 7 19.50 -14.28 -34.14
C ILE A 7 18.18 -15.05 -34.34
N MET A 8 18.09 -16.24 -33.74
CA MET A 8 16.84 -17.01 -33.71
C MET A 8 15.78 -16.17 -32.99
N SER A 9 14.71 -15.82 -33.70
CA SER A 9 13.53 -15.19 -33.12
C SER A 9 12.94 -16.10 -32.05
N ALA A 10 12.84 -15.58 -30.82
CA ALA A 10 12.14 -16.26 -29.73
C ALA A 10 10.68 -16.54 -30.15
N PRO A 11 10.09 -17.66 -29.71
CA PRO A 11 8.70 -17.99 -30.06
C PRO A 11 7.74 -16.92 -29.53
N ASP A 12 6.81 -16.49 -30.37
CA ASP A 12 5.68 -15.65 -30.00
C ASP A 12 4.87 -16.34 -28.91
N PHE A 13 4.98 -15.84 -27.67
CA PHE A 13 4.04 -16.18 -26.61
C PHE A 13 2.66 -15.63 -27.00
N GLN A 14 1.79 -16.50 -27.51
CA GLN A 14 0.39 -16.18 -27.74
C GLN A 14 -0.22 -15.58 -26.46
N SER A 15 -0.78 -14.38 -26.60
CA SER A 15 -1.29 -13.56 -25.52
C SER A 15 -2.55 -14.14 -24.90
N SER A 16 -2.40 -14.95 -23.86
CA SER A 16 -3.34 -14.89 -22.73
C SER A 16 -3.24 -13.49 -22.11
N SER A 17 -4.33 -13.01 -21.49
CA SER A 17 -4.43 -11.72 -20.78
C SER A 17 -3.11 -11.33 -20.10
N PRO A 18 -2.67 -10.06 -20.19
CA PRO A 18 -1.41 -9.64 -19.58
C PRO A 18 -1.52 -9.92 -18.07
N SER A 19 -0.85 -10.99 -17.66
CA SER A 19 -0.80 -11.44 -16.28
C SER A 19 0.62 -11.84 -15.94
N ILE A 20 1.00 -11.63 -14.69
CA ILE A 20 2.29 -12.05 -14.19
C ILE A 20 2.12 -12.81 -12.88
N GLN A 21 3.12 -13.62 -12.55
CA GLN A 21 3.22 -14.24 -11.24
C GLN A 21 4.60 -13.96 -10.63
N ILE A 22 4.58 -13.59 -9.35
CA ILE A 22 5.75 -13.57 -8.48
C ILE A 22 5.47 -14.59 -7.39
N CYS A 23 6.41 -15.49 -7.13
CA CYS A 23 6.31 -16.43 -6.02
C CYS A 23 7.57 -16.40 -5.17
N ARG A 24 7.39 -16.44 -3.84
CA ARG A 24 8.50 -16.42 -2.89
C ARG A 24 8.13 -17.14 -1.61
N ILE A 25 9.05 -17.90 -1.05
CA ILE A 25 8.90 -18.43 0.32
C ILE A 25 9.05 -17.32 1.35
N MET A 26 8.18 -17.32 2.36
CA MET A 26 8.21 -16.37 3.47
C MET A 26 9.26 -16.78 4.50
N ARG A 27 10.16 -15.86 4.81
CA ARG A 27 11.32 -16.11 5.66
C ARG A 27 11.15 -15.50 7.04
N PRO A 28 12.00 -15.82 8.03
CA PRO A 28 11.92 -15.21 9.35
C PRO A 28 12.00 -13.68 9.36
N ASP A 29 12.72 -13.06 8.42
CA ASP A 29 12.82 -11.61 8.24
C ASP A 29 11.53 -10.97 7.68
N ASP A 30 10.60 -11.77 7.17
CA ASP A 30 9.32 -11.30 6.63
C ASP A 30 8.22 -11.19 7.69
N ALA A 31 8.46 -11.68 8.92
CA ALA A 31 7.44 -11.94 9.91
C ALA A 31 7.79 -11.41 11.32
N ASN A 32 6.76 -11.26 12.13
CA ASN A 32 6.90 -10.88 13.53
C ASN A 32 7.43 -12.06 14.38
N ILE A 33 7.68 -11.81 15.67
CA ILE A 33 8.28 -12.79 16.60
C ILE A 33 7.46 -14.07 16.82
N VAL A 34 6.18 -14.09 16.43
CA VAL A 34 5.32 -15.30 16.50
C VAL A 34 5.11 -15.94 15.14
N GLY A 35 5.77 -15.42 14.10
CA GLY A 35 5.81 -15.99 12.76
C GLY A 35 4.68 -15.55 11.82
N ASN A 36 3.89 -14.52 12.16
CA ASN A 36 2.96 -13.91 11.21
C ASN A 36 3.72 -12.96 10.28
N VAL A 37 3.57 -13.15 8.97
CA VAL A 37 4.14 -12.26 7.95
C VAL A 37 3.58 -10.84 8.11
N HIS A 38 4.45 -9.83 8.04
CA HIS A 38 4.06 -8.43 8.14
C HIS A 38 3.21 -7.99 6.95
N GLY A 39 2.19 -7.16 7.20
CA GLY A 39 1.35 -6.63 6.14
C GLY A 39 2.15 -5.84 5.11
N GLY A 40 3.13 -5.07 5.58
CA GLY A 40 4.07 -4.29 4.77
C GLY A 40 4.90 -5.14 3.80
N THR A 41 5.27 -6.35 4.20
CA THR A 41 5.96 -7.31 3.32
C THR A 41 5.06 -7.72 2.16
N ILE A 42 3.79 -7.99 2.44
CA ILE A 42 2.82 -8.36 1.41
C ILE A 42 2.52 -7.16 0.50
N LEU A 43 2.32 -5.96 1.05
CA LEU A 43 2.12 -4.72 0.28
C LEU A 43 3.28 -4.44 -0.67
N LYS A 44 4.51 -4.68 -0.22
CA LYS A 44 5.69 -4.55 -1.08
C LYS A 44 5.64 -5.51 -2.26
N MET A 45 5.35 -6.80 -2.03
CA MET A 45 5.25 -7.76 -3.14
C MET A 45 4.10 -7.45 -4.09
N ILE A 46 2.97 -6.95 -3.58
CA ILE A 46 1.84 -6.48 -4.39
C ILE A 46 2.27 -5.33 -5.32
N GLU A 47 3.02 -4.36 -4.79
CA GLU A 47 3.53 -3.24 -5.57
C GLU A 47 4.57 -3.66 -6.60
N GLU A 48 5.51 -4.54 -6.23
CA GLU A 48 6.49 -5.11 -7.17
C GLU A 48 5.78 -5.77 -8.36
N ALA A 49 4.74 -6.57 -8.10
CA ALA A 49 3.96 -7.22 -9.15
C ALA A 49 3.25 -6.19 -10.06
N GLY A 50 2.57 -5.21 -9.46
CA GLY A 50 1.87 -4.18 -10.23
C GLY A 50 2.81 -3.29 -11.06
N CYS A 51 3.96 -2.93 -10.49
CA CYS A 51 4.99 -2.15 -11.17
C CYS A 51 5.57 -2.90 -12.38
N ILE A 52 5.88 -4.19 -12.23
CA ILE A 52 6.42 -5.02 -13.32
C ILE A 52 5.42 -5.10 -14.49
N ILE A 53 4.16 -5.44 -14.20
CA ILE A 53 3.17 -5.63 -15.27
C ILE A 53 2.78 -4.30 -15.93
N GLY A 54 2.59 -3.24 -15.13
CA GLY A 54 2.28 -1.91 -15.65
C GLY A 54 3.42 -1.36 -16.50
N THR A 55 4.67 -1.50 -16.04
CA THR A 55 5.84 -1.05 -16.82
C THR A 55 5.98 -1.83 -18.12
N ARG A 56 5.79 -3.15 -18.08
CA ARG A 56 5.86 -3.98 -19.29
C ARG A 56 4.79 -3.57 -20.31
N HIS A 57 3.55 -3.40 -19.86
CA HIS A 57 2.44 -2.99 -20.72
C HIS A 57 2.67 -1.64 -21.37
N CYS A 58 3.07 -0.63 -20.59
CA CYS A 58 3.28 0.73 -21.11
C CYS A 58 4.45 0.84 -22.10
N ASN A 59 5.31 -0.18 -22.21
CA ASN A 59 6.42 -0.24 -23.16
C ASN A 59 6.14 -1.18 -24.36
N THR A 60 4.90 -1.62 -24.56
CA THR A 60 4.49 -2.41 -25.75
C THR A 60 4.44 -1.57 -27.02
N GLN A 61 4.12 -0.28 -26.91
CA GLN A 61 4.14 0.66 -28.04
C GLN A 61 5.55 1.22 -28.30
N THR A 62 5.81 1.62 -29.54
CA THR A 62 7.03 2.35 -29.92
C THR A 62 6.97 3.79 -29.41
N GLY A 63 8.06 4.27 -28.79
CA GLY A 63 8.12 5.62 -28.25
C GLY A 63 9.09 5.76 -27.08
N ASP A 64 8.91 6.82 -26.30
CA ASP A 64 9.69 7.07 -25.08
C ASP A 64 9.54 5.90 -24.11
N ARG A 65 10.66 5.32 -23.72
CA ARG A 65 10.68 4.32 -22.65
C ARG A 65 10.15 4.95 -21.37
N CYS A 66 9.40 4.17 -20.59
CA CYS A 66 8.79 4.64 -19.36
C CYS A 66 8.86 3.61 -18.23
N ALA A 67 8.63 4.06 -17.00
CA ALA A 67 8.40 3.21 -15.83
C ALA A 67 7.05 3.54 -15.20
N ALA A 68 6.30 2.52 -14.78
CA ALA A 68 5.04 2.69 -14.09
C ALA A 68 5.30 3.10 -12.63
N ALA A 69 4.94 4.33 -12.28
CA ALA A 69 5.01 4.82 -10.91
C ALA A 69 3.69 4.57 -10.20
N LEU A 70 3.74 4.01 -8.99
CA LEU A 70 2.55 3.84 -8.16
C LEU A 70 1.97 5.20 -7.78
N ALA A 71 0.70 5.43 -8.10
CA ALA A 71 -0.01 6.67 -7.77
C ALA A 71 -1.02 6.49 -6.63
N ARG A 72 -1.70 5.33 -6.59
CA ARG A 72 -2.73 5.03 -5.60
C ARG A 72 -2.84 3.55 -5.34
N VAL A 73 -3.12 3.20 -4.09
CA VAL A 73 -3.54 1.86 -3.67
C VAL A 73 -4.96 2.00 -3.15
N GLU A 74 -5.91 1.28 -3.74
CA GLU A 74 -7.25 1.18 -3.18
C GLU A 74 -7.22 0.41 -1.86
N ARG A 75 -8.30 0.50 -1.10
CA ARG A 75 -8.42 -0.25 0.15
C ARG A 75 -8.06 -1.73 -0.07
N THR A 76 -7.21 -2.24 0.82
CA THR A 76 -6.74 -3.63 0.80
C THR A 76 -7.09 -4.29 2.13
N ASP A 77 -7.79 -5.41 2.10
CA ASP A 77 -8.11 -6.22 3.29
C ASP A 77 -7.24 -7.49 3.33
N PHE A 78 -6.70 -7.78 4.51
CA PHE A 78 -5.92 -8.99 4.82
C PHE A 78 -6.88 -10.05 5.35
N LEU A 79 -7.30 -10.95 4.48
CA LEU A 79 -8.35 -11.94 4.72
C LEU A 79 -7.89 -13.08 5.64
N TYR A 80 -6.66 -13.56 5.43
CA TYR A 80 -6.06 -14.62 6.22
C TYR A 80 -4.58 -14.30 6.49
N PRO A 81 -4.08 -14.64 7.68
CA PRO A 81 -2.66 -14.50 7.98
C PRO A 81 -1.84 -15.45 7.11
N MET A 82 -0.64 -15.00 6.77
CA MET A 82 0.41 -15.80 6.15
C MET A 82 1.52 -16.03 7.18
N PHE A 83 2.19 -17.18 7.09
CA PHE A 83 3.19 -17.60 8.08
C PHE A 83 4.56 -17.87 7.47
N ILE A 84 5.61 -17.82 8.29
CA ILE A 84 6.96 -18.26 7.91
C ILE A 84 6.89 -19.69 7.33
N GLY A 85 7.61 -19.91 6.22
CA GLY A 85 7.66 -21.19 5.52
C GLY A 85 6.54 -21.41 4.51
N GLU A 86 5.47 -20.61 4.52
CA GLU A 86 4.48 -20.60 3.44
C GLU A 86 5.07 -19.91 2.19
N VAL A 87 4.59 -20.31 1.02
CA VAL A 87 4.91 -19.64 -0.25
C VAL A 87 3.82 -18.62 -0.55
N ALA A 88 4.21 -17.37 -0.75
CA ALA A 88 3.34 -16.33 -1.28
C ALA A 88 3.32 -16.42 -2.81
N HIS A 89 2.13 -16.61 -3.39
CA HIS A 89 1.87 -16.51 -4.81
C HIS A 89 1.14 -15.20 -5.08
N VAL A 90 1.79 -14.29 -5.81
CA VAL A 90 1.26 -12.98 -6.15
C VAL A 90 0.97 -12.96 -7.65
N SER A 91 -0.31 -12.94 -8.01
CA SER A 91 -0.74 -12.78 -9.40
C SER A 91 -1.27 -11.38 -9.63
N ALA A 92 -0.83 -10.74 -10.70
CA ALA A 92 -1.28 -9.40 -11.09
C ALA A 92 -1.83 -9.40 -12.51
N GLU A 93 -2.91 -8.64 -12.73
CA GLU A 93 -3.61 -8.49 -14.00
C GLU A 93 -3.98 -7.02 -14.22
N ILE A 94 -3.82 -6.54 -15.45
CA ILE A 94 -4.30 -5.20 -15.83
C ILE A 94 -5.81 -5.29 -16.11
N THR A 95 -6.61 -4.57 -15.34
CA THR A 95 -8.07 -4.65 -15.43
C THR A 95 -8.71 -3.46 -16.12
N TYR A 96 -7.99 -2.34 -16.24
CA TYR A 96 -8.47 -1.16 -16.94
C TYR A 96 -7.31 -0.22 -17.31
N THR A 97 -7.43 0.49 -18.43
CA THR A 97 -6.51 1.56 -18.83
C THR A 97 -7.30 2.84 -19.11
N SER A 98 -6.90 3.94 -18.50
CA SER A 98 -7.30 5.29 -18.93
C SER A 98 -6.27 5.84 -19.91
N LYS A 99 -6.43 7.10 -20.34
CA LYS A 99 -5.44 7.80 -21.17
C LYS A 99 -4.03 7.82 -20.53
N HIS A 100 -3.95 7.93 -19.20
CA HIS A 100 -2.70 8.18 -18.47
C HIS A 100 -2.52 7.30 -17.22
N SER A 101 -3.38 6.31 -17.01
CA SER A 101 -3.28 5.42 -15.85
C SER A 101 -3.63 3.98 -16.17
N VAL A 102 -3.00 3.08 -15.44
CA VAL A 102 -3.22 1.63 -15.51
C VAL A 102 -3.81 1.18 -14.17
N GLU A 103 -4.96 0.52 -14.20
CA GLU A 103 -5.52 -0.22 -13.06
C GLU A 103 -4.96 -1.64 -13.08
N VAL A 104 -4.39 -2.06 -11.95
CA VAL A 104 -3.88 -3.42 -11.76
C VAL A 104 -4.56 -4.04 -10.56
N GLN A 105 -5.19 -5.21 -10.77
CA GLN A 105 -5.67 -6.04 -9.67
C GLN A 105 -4.63 -7.10 -9.33
N VAL A 106 -4.42 -7.31 -8.04
CA VAL A 106 -3.44 -8.25 -7.51
C VAL A 106 -4.11 -9.17 -6.51
N ASN A 107 -3.91 -10.48 -6.67
CA ASN A 107 -4.33 -11.50 -5.72
C ASN A 107 -3.09 -12.12 -5.08
N VAL A 108 -3.13 -12.29 -3.76
CA VAL A 108 -2.06 -12.96 -3.00
C VAL A 108 -2.60 -14.22 -2.35
N VAL A 109 -2.05 -15.37 -2.72
CA VAL A 109 -2.41 -16.67 -2.15
C VAL A 109 -1.22 -17.19 -1.33
N SER A 110 -1.45 -17.58 -0.07
CA SER A 110 -0.46 -18.37 0.67
C SER A 110 -0.64 -19.85 0.39
N GLU A 111 0.47 -20.57 0.26
CA GLU A 111 0.53 -22.02 0.14
C GLU A 111 1.39 -22.61 1.24
N ASN A 112 0.82 -23.52 2.02
CA ASN A 112 1.59 -24.36 2.92
C ASN A 112 2.14 -25.55 2.12
N ILE A 113 3.43 -25.54 1.82
CA ILE A 113 4.08 -26.55 0.97
C ILE A 113 4.21 -27.94 1.62
N LEU A 114 3.96 -28.06 2.94
CA LEU A 114 3.96 -29.35 3.63
C LEU A 114 2.58 -30.04 3.55
N THR A 115 1.50 -29.26 3.61
CA THR A 115 0.12 -29.78 3.60
C THR A 115 -0.60 -29.60 2.27
N GLY A 116 -0.07 -28.78 1.36
CA GLY A 116 -0.71 -28.38 0.10
C GLY A 116 -1.85 -27.37 0.27
N ALA A 117 -2.15 -26.92 1.49
CA ALA A 117 -3.26 -26.01 1.75
C ALA A 117 -3.00 -24.61 1.15
N LYS A 118 -3.98 -24.06 0.44
CA LYS A 118 -3.93 -22.72 -0.17
C LYS A 118 -5.00 -21.80 0.40
N LYS A 119 -4.64 -20.53 0.66
CA LYS A 119 -5.56 -19.51 1.17
C LYS A 119 -5.37 -18.19 0.44
N LEU A 120 -6.46 -17.59 -0.02
CA LEU A 120 -6.43 -16.23 -0.56
C LEU A 120 -6.23 -15.24 0.59
N THR A 121 -5.03 -14.70 0.73
CA THR A 121 -4.68 -13.78 1.82
C THR A 121 -5.13 -12.36 1.52
N ASN A 122 -4.97 -11.88 0.28
CA ASN A 122 -5.22 -10.48 -0.07
C ASN A 122 -5.77 -10.34 -1.48
N LYS A 123 -6.61 -9.32 -1.65
CA LYS A 123 -6.95 -8.72 -2.94
C LYS A 123 -6.66 -7.23 -2.86
N ALA A 124 -5.95 -6.70 -3.84
CA ALA A 124 -5.62 -5.28 -3.90
C ALA A 124 -5.85 -4.74 -5.31
N THR A 125 -6.20 -3.47 -5.39
CA THR A 125 -6.30 -2.72 -6.66
C THR A 125 -5.35 -1.53 -6.57
N LEU A 126 -4.51 -1.37 -7.59
CA LEU A 126 -3.47 -0.37 -7.65
C LEU A 126 -3.60 0.45 -8.93
N TRP A 127 -3.30 1.73 -8.84
CA TRP A 127 -3.25 2.63 -10.00
C TRP A 127 -1.83 3.10 -10.23
N TYR A 128 -1.35 2.88 -11.44
CA TYR A 128 -0.04 3.32 -11.89
C TYR A 128 -0.15 4.41 -12.95
N VAL A 129 0.86 5.27 -13.01
CA VAL A 129 1.02 6.30 -14.05
C VAL A 129 2.40 6.11 -14.69
N PRO A 130 2.49 5.90 -16.02
CA PRO A 130 3.77 5.75 -16.68
C PRO A 130 4.49 7.10 -16.81
N VAL A 131 5.74 7.12 -16.38
CA VAL A 131 6.60 8.29 -16.41
C VAL A 131 7.78 8.03 -17.33
N SER A 132 8.12 8.97 -18.21
CA SER A 132 9.24 8.83 -19.15
C SER A 132 10.56 8.63 -18.42
N LEU A 133 11.41 7.73 -18.94
CA LEU A 133 12.76 7.55 -18.41
C LEU A 133 13.69 8.73 -18.71
N GLN A 134 13.38 9.52 -19.76
CA GLN A 134 14.19 10.66 -20.19
C GLN A 134 13.78 11.95 -19.50
N ASN A 135 12.48 12.13 -19.24
CA ASN A 135 11.92 13.27 -18.53
C ASN A 135 10.92 12.79 -17.48
N VAL A 136 11.35 12.79 -16.22
CA VAL A 136 10.58 12.23 -15.11
C VAL A 136 9.29 13.00 -14.79
N ASP A 137 9.08 14.18 -15.36
CA ASP A 137 7.84 14.94 -15.21
C ASP A 137 6.89 14.76 -16.40
N LYS A 138 7.34 14.09 -17.46
CA LYS A 138 6.52 13.73 -18.62
C LYS A 138 5.76 12.43 -18.36
N ILE A 139 4.44 12.54 -18.27
CA ILE A 139 3.52 11.40 -18.26
C ILE A 139 3.36 10.87 -19.69
N ILE A 140 3.45 9.54 -19.84
CA ILE A 140 3.27 8.86 -21.13
C ILE A 140 1.81 8.40 -21.29
N GLU A 141 1.30 8.35 -22.52
CA GLU A 141 -0.02 7.78 -22.80
C GLU A 141 0.02 6.26 -22.68
N VAL A 142 -1.00 5.70 -22.04
CA VAL A 142 -1.09 4.26 -21.78
C VAL A 142 -1.67 3.56 -23.01
N PRO A 143 -1.03 2.51 -23.55
CA PRO A 143 -1.61 1.68 -24.60
C PRO A 143 -2.95 1.08 -24.15
N PRO A 144 -3.99 1.05 -24.99
CA PRO A 144 -5.24 0.38 -24.64
C PRO A 144 -5.03 -1.13 -24.44
N ILE A 145 -5.84 -1.75 -23.61
CA ILE A 145 -5.94 -3.21 -23.50
C ILE A 145 -7.14 -3.73 -24.30
N GLU A 146 -7.06 -4.98 -24.72
CA GLU A 146 -8.22 -5.72 -25.21
C GLU A 146 -9.05 -6.23 -24.03
N TYR A 147 -10.35 -5.94 -24.04
CA TYR A 147 -11.28 -6.36 -23.00
C TYR A 147 -12.08 -7.57 -23.47
N SER A 148 -12.41 -8.48 -22.55
CA SER A 148 -13.20 -9.67 -22.88
C SER A 148 -14.68 -9.34 -23.12
N SER A 149 -15.19 -8.26 -22.54
CA SER A 149 -16.58 -7.82 -22.69
C SER A 149 -16.75 -6.31 -22.51
N PRO A 150 -17.82 -5.71 -23.08
CA PRO A 150 -18.18 -4.31 -22.84
C PRO A 150 -18.41 -3.99 -21.36
N ASP A 151 -19.00 -4.92 -20.59
CA ASP A 151 -19.26 -4.76 -19.16
C ASP A 151 -17.96 -4.56 -18.36
N GLN A 152 -16.87 -5.23 -18.75
CA GLN A 152 -15.56 -5.06 -18.12
C GLN A 152 -15.05 -3.61 -18.29
N VAL A 153 -15.26 -3.02 -19.46
CA VAL A 153 -14.90 -1.63 -19.77
C VAL A 153 -15.71 -0.67 -18.90
N GLU A 154 -17.03 -0.87 -18.82
CA GLU A 154 -17.92 -0.01 -18.05
C GLU A 154 -17.59 -0.07 -16.55
N LEU A 155 -17.39 -1.26 -16.01
CA LEU A 155 -16.99 -1.45 -14.61
C LEU A 155 -15.63 -0.82 -14.31
N GLY A 156 -14.64 -0.98 -15.20
CA GLY A 156 -13.32 -0.34 -15.08
C GLY A 156 -13.43 1.19 -15.10
N LYS A 157 -14.20 1.74 -16.04
CA LYS A 157 -14.47 3.18 -16.12
C LYS A 157 -15.16 3.71 -14.86
N LYS A 158 -16.14 2.98 -14.32
CA LYS A 158 -16.84 3.35 -13.08
C LYS A 158 -15.86 3.40 -11.89
N ARG A 159 -14.96 2.43 -11.76
CA ARG A 159 -13.90 2.44 -10.73
C ARG A 159 -12.92 3.60 -10.92
N TYR A 160 -12.51 3.87 -12.16
CA TYR A 160 -11.64 4.99 -12.51
C TYR A 160 -12.25 6.35 -12.12
N GLU A 161 -13.52 6.59 -12.44
CA GLU A 161 -14.19 7.85 -12.08
C GLU A 161 -14.41 7.96 -10.57
N ALA A 162 -14.76 6.86 -9.90
CA ALA A 162 -14.92 6.83 -8.45
C ALA A 162 -13.63 7.22 -7.71
N GLN A 163 -12.48 6.62 -8.06
CA GLN A 163 -11.21 6.98 -7.42
C GLN A 163 -10.78 8.41 -7.74
N LYS A 164 -11.09 8.89 -8.97
CA LYS A 164 -10.74 10.26 -9.39
C LYS A 164 -11.50 11.28 -8.57
N LEU A 165 -12.79 11.05 -8.33
CA LEU A 165 -13.64 11.89 -7.49
C LEU A 165 -13.14 11.90 -6.04
N GLU A 166 -12.87 10.72 -5.46
CA GLU A 166 -12.36 10.60 -4.09
C GLU A 166 -11.02 11.33 -3.90
N ARG A 167 -10.15 11.31 -4.91
CA ARG A 167 -8.88 12.04 -4.90
C ARG A 167 -9.05 13.55 -4.87
N ILE A 168 -10.05 14.09 -5.59
CA ILE A 168 -10.33 15.53 -5.60
C ILE A 168 -10.79 15.97 -4.20
N GLU A 169 -11.74 15.25 -3.61
CA GLU A 169 -12.21 15.52 -2.25
C GLU A 169 -11.08 15.42 -1.22
N THR A 170 -10.19 14.42 -1.35
CA THR A 170 -9.06 14.24 -0.44
C THR A 170 -8.02 15.35 -0.61
N LYS A 171 -7.76 15.79 -1.85
CA LYS A 171 -6.82 16.88 -2.14
C LYS A 171 -7.34 18.22 -1.58
N GLU A 172 -8.64 18.47 -1.67
CA GLU A 172 -9.28 19.65 -1.07
C GLU A 172 -9.18 19.64 0.46
N ARG A 173 -9.44 18.49 1.10
CA ARG A 173 -9.29 18.33 2.57
C ARG A 173 -7.85 18.50 3.03
N ASN A 174 -6.87 17.97 2.27
CA ASN A 174 -5.45 18.05 2.63
C ASN A 174 -4.81 19.42 2.32
N GLY A 175 -5.56 20.36 1.71
CA GLY A 175 -5.15 21.76 1.57
C GLY A 175 -5.12 22.52 2.90
N GLU A 176 -5.68 21.96 3.97
CA GLU A 176 -5.53 22.46 5.33
C GLU A 176 -4.14 22.09 5.87
N ILE A 177 -3.34 23.14 6.08
CA ILE A 177 -2.00 23.20 6.69
C ILE A 177 -1.68 21.92 7.48
N ILE A 178 -0.80 21.09 6.90
CA ILE A 178 -0.14 20.00 7.59
C ILE A 178 0.70 20.61 8.69
N THR A 179 0.13 20.73 9.88
CA THR A 179 0.89 21.09 11.06
C THR A 179 1.87 19.93 11.27
N PRO A 180 3.19 20.18 11.30
CA PRO A 180 4.10 19.20 11.82
C PRO A 180 3.53 18.76 13.16
N VAL A 181 3.44 17.46 13.42
CA VAL A 181 3.28 17.04 14.81
C VAL A 181 4.59 17.45 15.46
N SER A 182 4.63 18.66 15.99
CA SER A 182 5.59 19.06 17.01
C SER A 182 5.62 17.89 17.98
N LEU A 183 6.78 17.25 18.15
CA LEU A 183 6.97 16.28 19.23
C LEU A 183 6.34 16.92 20.46
N PRO A 184 5.23 16.39 21.00
CA PRO A 184 4.70 16.98 22.20
C PRO A 184 5.81 16.81 23.24
N GLU A 185 6.18 17.90 23.93
CA GLU A 185 6.96 17.84 25.18
C GLU A 185 6.32 16.90 26.22
N ARG A 186 5.11 16.39 25.93
CA ARG A 186 4.41 15.34 26.63
C ARG A 186 4.45 14.02 25.86
N GLN A 187 5.48 13.21 26.09
CA GLN A 187 5.20 11.78 26.25
C GLN A 187 4.37 11.65 27.53
N THR A 188 3.04 11.83 27.46
CA THR A 188 2.17 11.37 28.52
C THR A 188 2.34 9.85 28.58
N LYS A 189 3.07 9.37 29.59
CA LYS A 189 3.30 7.94 29.84
C LYS A 189 2.05 7.22 30.35
N GLU A 190 0.89 7.89 30.38
CA GLU A 190 -0.34 7.27 30.86
C GLU A 190 -0.77 6.16 29.88
N PRO A 191 -0.97 4.92 30.37
CA PRO A 191 -1.39 3.83 29.50
C PRO A 191 -2.67 4.13 28.73
N TYR A 192 -2.68 3.72 27.46
CA TYR A 192 -3.80 3.78 26.54
C TYR A 192 -4.20 5.18 26.04
N THR A 193 -3.35 6.19 26.23
CA THR A 193 -3.48 7.48 25.52
C THR A 193 -2.83 7.42 24.13
N ILE A 194 -3.10 8.40 23.27
CA ILE A 194 -2.42 8.50 21.96
C ILE A 194 -0.91 8.65 22.17
N GLY A 195 -0.48 9.55 23.06
CA GLY A 195 0.94 9.82 23.35
C GLY A 195 1.72 8.60 23.86
N PHE A 196 1.05 7.65 24.52
CA PHE A 196 1.68 6.40 25.00
C PHE A 196 2.12 5.46 23.88
N SER A 197 1.33 5.39 22.80
CA SER A 197 1.56 4.47 21.68
C SER A 197 2.21 5.13 20.46
N GLN A 198 2.09 6.47 20.34
CA GLN A 198 2.65 7.23 19.23
C GLN A 198 4.13 6.91 19.01
N SER A 199 4.48 6.61 17.76
CA SER A 199 5.82 6.17 17.38
C SER A 199 6.23 6.78 16.05
N SER A 200 7.53 6.89 15.82
CA SER A 200 8.09 7.32 14.55
C SER A 200 9.34 6.52 14.19
N LEU A 201 9.62 6.48 12.90
CA LEU A 201 10.81 5.88 12.30
C LEU A 201 11.41 6.90 11.34
N ILE A 202 12.73 7.05 11.40
CA ILE A 202 13.49 7.90 10.47
C ILE A 202 14.31 6.99 9.57
N HIS A 203 14.19 7.17 8.26
CA HIS A 203 14.88 6.34 7.26
C HIS A 203 15.58 7.23 6.23
N LEU A 204 16.87 6.99 6.00
CA LEU A 204 17.61 7.62 4.91
C LEU A 204 17.36 6.81 3.63
N ILE A 205 16.81 7.45 2.60
CA ILE A 205 16.54 6.79 1.33
C ILE A 205 17.84 6.44 0.62
N GLY A 206 18.13 5.14 0.56
CA GLY A 206 19.28 4.59 -0.14
C GLY A 206 18.99 4.22 -1.59
N PRO A 207 20.02 3.84 -2.38
CA PRO A 207 19.83 3.40 -3.76
C PRO A 207 18.92 2.18 -3.91
N SER A 208 18.95 1.23 -2.97
CA SER A 208 18.11 0.02 -2.97
C SER A 208 16.63 0.30 -2.72
N ASP A 209 16.30 1.46 -2.18
CA ASP A 209 14.93 1.87 -1.91
C ASP A 209 14.27 2.50 -3.15
N CYS A 210 15.06 2.80 -4.18
CA CYS A 210 14.64 3.57 -5.33
C CYS A 210 14.39 2.70 -6.57
N THR A 211 13.54 3.22 -7.44
CA THR A 211 13.46 2.87 -8.85
C THR A 211 14.71 3.37 -9.59
N LEU A 212 14.85 2.98 -10.86
CA LEU A 212 15.97 3.39 -11.73
C LEU A 212 16.16 4.92 -11.81
N HIS A 213 15.10 5.72 -11.66
CA HIS A 213 15.14 7.19 -11.71
C HIS A 213 15.58 7.85 -10.40
N GLY A 214 15.90 7.06 -9.37
CA GLY A 214 16.23 7.61 -8.06
C GLY A 214 15.02 8.13 -7.29
N PHE A 215 13.81 7.65 -7.57
CA PHE A 215 12.63 7.86 -6.71
C PHE A 215 12.29 6.61 -5.93
N VAL A 216 11.86 6.75 -4.68
CA VAL A 216 11.46 5.65 -3.80
C VAL A 216 10.37 4.79 -4.43
N GLN A 217 10.50 3.47 -4.30
CA GLN A 217 9.49 2.50 -4.70
C GLN A 217 8.29 2.54 -3.73
N GLY A 218 7.07 2.45 -4.26
CA GLY A 218 5.86 2.53 -3.43
C GLY A 218 5.82 1.46 -2.34
N GLY A 219 6.27 0.24 -2.66
CA GLY A 219 6.34 -0.88 -1.73
C GLY A 219 7.27 -0.63 -0.53
N VAL A 220 8.38 0.11 -0.72
CA VAL A 220 9.29 0.47 0.37
C VAL A 220 8.59 1.40 1.36
N THR A 221 7.94 2.45 0.85
CA THR A 221 7.20 3.39 1.70
C THR A 221 6.08 2.68 2.47
N MET A 222 5.29 1.84 1.81
CA MET A 222 4.21 1.09 2.47
C MET A 222 4.72 0.12 3.53
N LYS A 223 5.86 -0.52 3.31
CA LYS A 223 6.49 -1.40 4.31
C LYS A 223 6.87 -0.62 5.56
N LEU A 224 7.53 0.53 5.42
CA LEU A 224 7.90 1.38 6.56
C LEU A 224 6.67 1.94 7.29
N MET A 225 5.61 2.28 6.56
CA MET A 225 4.34 2.71 7.16
C MET A 225 3.71 1.60 8.01
N ASP A 226 3.67 0.37 7.51
CA ASP A 226 3.15 -0.78 8.24
C ASP A 226 4.01 -1.11 9.47
N GLU A 227 5.34 -1.00 9.38
CA GLU A 227 6.24 -1.18 10.54
C GLU A 227 5.90 -0.20 11.67
N VAL A 228 5.75 1.08 11.35
CA VAL A 228 5.39 2.10 12.36
C VAL A 228 3.99 1.85 12.92
N ALA A 229 3.00 1.53 12.07
CA ALA A 229 1.66 1.18 12.53
C ALA A 229 1.68 -0.05 13.45
N GLY A 230 2.46 -1.07 13.10
CA GLY A 230 2.64 -2.28 13.89
C GLY A 230 3.25 -1.99 15.25
N ILE A 231 4.24 -1.10 15.33
CA ILE A 231 4.83 -0.65 16.60
C ILE A 231 3.79 0.07 17.46
N VAL A 232 3.02 1.00 16.88
CA VAL A 232 1.95 1.72 17.59
C VAL A 232 0.91 0.74 18.15
N ALA A 233 0.43 -0.20 17.32
CA ALA A 233 -0.51 -1.23 17.73
C ALA A 233 0.04 -2.13 18.85
N ALA A 234 1.29 -2.58 18.70
CA ALA A 234 1.96 -3.44 19.67
C ALA A 234 2.16 -2.74 21.02
N ARG A 235 2.54 -1.44 21.02
CA ARG A 235 2.67 -0.65 22.26
C ARG A 235 1.33 -0.52 22.97
N HIS A 236 0.24 -0.29 22.23
CA HIS A 236 -1.11 -0.13 22.78
C HIS A 236 -1.67 -1.43 23.37
N CYS A 237 -1.60 -2.53 22.62
CA CYS A 237 -2.21 -3.80 23.00
C CYS A 237 -1.33 -4.70 23.85
N LYS A 238 0.00 -4.63 23.71
CA LYS A 238 0.98 -5.52 24.36
C LYS A 238 0.73 -7.02 24.07
N THR A 239 0.27 -7.33 22.87
CA THR A 239 -0.06 -8.68 22.39
C THR A 239 0.46 -8.89 20.97
N ASN A 240 0.25 -10.08 20.41
CA ASN A 240 0.42 -10.29 18.98
C ASN A 240 -0.58 -9.43 18.19
N ILE A 241 -0.09 -8.76 17.16
CA ILE A 241 -0.87 -7.87 16.31
C ILE A 241 -0.63 -8.21 14.85
N VAL A 242 -1.66 -8.04 14.03
CA VAL A 242 -1.58 -8.20 12.59
C VAL A 242 -2.36 -7.10 11.87
N THR A 243 -1.90 -6.73 10.70
CA THR A 243 -2.60 -5.81 9.79
C THR A 243 -3.86 -6.49 9.28
N ALA A 244 -5.02 -5.87 9.48
CA ALA A 244 -6.32 -6.39 9.02
C ALA A 244 -6.80 -5.70 7.74
N SER A 245 -6.54 -4.41 7.62
CA SER A 245 -6.79 -3.67 6.38
C SER A 245 -5.96 -2.40 6.32
N VAL A 246 -5.78 -1.88 5.11
CA VAL A 246 -5.23 -0.56 4.85
C VAL A 246 -6.23 0.19 4.00
N ASP A 247 -6.64 1.38 4.46
CA ASP A 247 -7.50 2.26 3.68
C ASP A 247 -6.73 2.80 2.47
N ALA A 248 -7.42 3.50 1.57
CA ALA A 248 -6.80 3.96 0.34
C ALA A 248 -5.57 4.85 0.59
N ILE A 249 -4.46 4.52 -0.09
CA ILE A 249 -3.18 5.22 0.04
C ILE A 249 -2.99 6.11 -1.18
N ASN A 250 -2.74 7.40 -0.94
CA ASN A 250 -2.43 8.36 -1.99
C ASN A 250 -0.96 8.80 -1.88
N PHE A 251 -0.22 8.66 -2.98
CA PHE A 251 1.15 9.15 -3.09
C PHE A 251 1.11 10.59 -3.64
N HIS A 252 1.24 11.57 -2.75
CA HIS A 252 1.06 12.99 -3.07
C HIS A 252 2.26 13.58 -3.79
N ARG A 253 3.47 13.23 -3.35
CA ARG A 253 4.74 13.72 -3.89
C ARG A 253 5.75 12.58 -3.97
N LYS A 254 6.58 12.61 -5.01
CA LYS A 254 7.69 11.66 -5.18
C LYS A 254 8.77 11.95 -4.13
N ILE A 255 9.41 10.90 -3.61
CA ILE A 255 10.53 11.01 -2.68
C ILE A 255 11.80 10.65 -3.44
N LYS A 256 12.82 11.52 -3.41
CA LYS A 256 14.09 11.33 -4.12
C LYS A 256 15.09 10.55 -3.27
N LYS A 257 16.02 9.86 -3.94
CA LYS A 257 17.20 9.26 -3.32
C LYS A 257 17.98 10.30 -2.52
N GLY A 258 18.43 9.93 -1.33
CA GLY A 258 19.14 10.83 -0.42
C GLY A 258 18.24 11.72 0.45
N CYS A 259 16.92 11.72 0.24
CA CYS A 259 16.00 12.30 1.22
C CYS A 259 16.04 11.52 2.53
N VAL A 260 15.84 12.22 3.64
CA VAL A 260 15.49 11.59 4.92
C VAL A 260 13.99 11.65 5.06
N ILE A 261 13.36 10.49 5.28
CA ILE A 261 11.93 10.43 5.57
C ILE A 261 11.68 10.17 7.05
N THR A 262 10.66 10.83 7.59
CA THR A 262 10.11 10.56 8.92
C THR A 262 8.73 9.95 8.74
N VAL A 263 8.60 8.67 9.08
CA VAL A 263 7.33 7.96 9.12
C VAL A 263 6.79 8.07 10.54
N SER A 264 5.64 8.71 10.71
CA SER A 264 5.03 8.90 12.02
C SER A 264 3.66 8.23 12.06
N GLY A 265 3.38 7.52 13.16
CA GLY A 265 2.12 6.84 13.38
C GLY A 265 1.49 7.21 14.71
N ARG A 266 0.17 7.37 14.72
CA ARG A 266 -0.61 7.62 15.94
C ARG A 266 -1.97 6.94 15.87
N MET A 267 -2.47 6.50 17.02
CA MET A 267 -3.82 5.95 17.12
C MET A 267 -4.86 7.04 16.83
N THR A 268 -5.89 6.73 16.06
CA THR A 268 -7.02 7.64 15.81
C THR A 268 -8.32 7.11 16.37
N PHE A 269 -8.54 5.79 16.34
CA PHE A 269 -9.77 5.19 16.81
C PHE A 269 -9.56 3.75 17.29
N THR A 270 -10.34 3.31 18.27
CA THR A 270 -10.40 1.91 18.70
C THR A 270 -11.84 1.43 18.71
N SER A 271 -12.09 0.31 18.04
CA SER A 271 -13.32 -0.47 18.25
C SER A 271 -13.10 -1.49 19.38
N ASN A 272 -14.10 -2.32 19.66
CA ASN A 272 -13.95 -3.42 20.61
C ASN A 272 -12.86 -4.43 20.19
N LYS A 273 -12.57 -4.56 18.89
CA LYS A 273 -11.65 -5.61 18.37
C LYS A 273 -10.59 -5.10 17.38
N SER A 274 -10.54 -3.80 17.12
CA SER A 274 -9.63 -3.23 16.12
C SER A 274 -9.12 -1.85 16.53
N MET A 275 -7.97 -1.50 15.96
CA MET A 275 -7.29 -0.23 16.13
C MET A 275 -7.16 0.43 14.76
N GLU A 276 -7.53 1.70 14.64
CA GLU A 276 -7.22 2.53 13.48
C GLU A 276 -6.02 3.42 13.82
N ILE A 277 -5.02 3.40 12.95
CA ILE A 277 -3.76 4.11 13.11
C ILE A 277 -3.54 4.97 11.87
N GLU A 278 -3.45 6.28 12.08
CA GLU A 278 -3.03 7.21 11.04
C GLU A 278 -1.51 7.17 10.92
N VAL A 279 -1.02 6.95 9.71
CA VAL A 279 0.41 6.98 9.38
C VAL A 279 0.67 7.97 8.28
N PHE A 280 1.71 8.77 8.44
CA PHE A 280 2.12 9.72 7.44
C PHE A 280 3.64 9.78 7.28
N VAL A 281 4.07 10.16 6.09
CA VAL A 281 5.47 10.19 5.67
C VAL A 281 5.83 11.61 5.26
N ASP A 282 6.65 12.27 6.07
CA ASP A 282 7.25 13.56 5.75
C ASP A 282 8.66 13.35 5.21
N ALA A 283 9.01 13.99 4.11
CA ALA A 283 10.32 13.89 3.46
C ALA A 283 11.08 15.22 3.59
N ASP A 284 12.38 15.11 3.84
CA ASP A 284 13.33 16.21 3.99
C ASP A 284 14.53 15.99 3.07
N GLN A 285 14.92 17.02 2.32
CA GLN A 285 16.04 16.95 1.38
C GLN A 285 17.28 17.60 2.02
N LEU A 286 18.14 16.78 2.62
CA LEU A 286 19.31 17.27 3.39
C LEU A 286 20.26 18.19 2.59
N ALA A 287 20.35 18.00 1.27
CA ALA A 287 21.27 18.73 0.40
C ALA A 287 20.67 20.02 -0.18
N ASP A 288 19.35 20.22 -0.09
CA ASP A 288 18.64 21.34 -0.69
C ASP A 288 17.66 21.92 0.33
N THR A 289 18.12 22.91 1.07
CA THR A 289 17.39 23.48 2.21
C THR A 289 16.28 24.45 1.80
N GLU A 290 16.12 24.76 0.50
CA GLU A 290 15.14 25.75 0.03
C GLU A 290 13.71 25.20 -0.04
N GLU A 291 13.53 23.91 -0.35
CA GLU A 291 12.17 23.31 -0.50
C GLU A 291 11.51 22.93 0.85
N GLY A 292 12.29 22.81 1.93
CA GLY A 292 11.80 22.42 3.25
C GLY A 292 11.16 21.02 3.32
N LYS A 293 10.61 20.69 4.49
CA LYS A 293 9.92 19.40 4.71
C LYS A 293 8.57 19.37 4.02
N TYR A 294 8.20 18.22 3.44
CA TYR A 294 6.89 18.03 2.82
C TYR A 294 6.26 16.67 3.08
N ARG A 295 4.93 16.63 3.12
CA ARG A 295 4.17 15.38 3.20
C ARG A 295 4.17 14.65 1.87
N ALA A 296 4.70 13.43 1.86
CA ALA A 296 4.73 12.57 0.69
C ALA A 296 3.51 11.63 0.63
N VAL A 297 3.15 11.02 1.76
CA VAL A 297 2.10 9.98 1.84
C VAL A 297 1.34 10.07 3.16
N THR A 298 0.03 9.80 3.12
CA THR A 298 -0.82 9.59 4.31
C THR A 298 -1.69 8.35 4.09
N ALA A 299 -1.90 7.55 5.13
CA ALA A 299 -2.80 6.39 5.10
C ALA A 299 -3.37 6.07 6.49
N PHE A 300 -4.43 5.28 6.52
CA PHE A 300 -4.99 4.70 7.74
C PHE A 300 -4.85 3.17 7.71
N PHE A 301 -4.24 2.63 8.76
CA PHE A 301 -4.06 1.20 8.95
C PHE A 301 -5.05 0.71 10.01
N THR A 302 -5.73 -0.41 9.73
CA THR A 302 -6.51 -1.12 10.73
C THR A 302 -5.75 -2.35 11.19
N TYR A 303 -5.49 -2.42 12.49
CA TYR A 303 -4.84 -3.55 13.14
C TYR A 303 -5.81 -4.30 14.06
N ILE A 304 -5.56 -5.59 14.24
CA ILE A 304 -6.25 -6.42 15.23
C ILE A 304 -5.25 -7.11 16.14
N SER A 305 -5.68 -7.38 17.37
CA SER A 305 -4.94 -8.17 18.35
C SER A 305 -5.35 -9.63 18.24
N LEU A 306 -4.39 -10.56 18.31
CA LEU A 306 -4.62 -12.00 18.24
C LEU A 306 -4.12 -12.72 19.49
N ASP A 307 -4.83 -13.79 19.88
CA ASP A 307 -4.36 -14.75 20.87
C ASP A 307 -3.38 -15.79 20.28
N LYS A 308 -2.93 -16.74 21.11
CA LYS A 308 -2.01 -17.81 20.70
C LYS A 308 -2.64 -18.78 19.68
N GLN A 309 -3.96 -18.77 19.53
CA GLN A 309 -4.72 -19.58 18.57
C GLN A 309 -5.14 -18.76 17.34
N ASN A 310 -4.57 -17.56 17.14
CA ASN A 310 -4.90 -16.62 16.07
C ASN A 310 -6.36 -16.15 16.08
N LYS A 311 -7.01 -16.09 17.24
CA LYS A 311 -8.36 -15.52 17.37
C LYS A 311 -8.30 -14.06 17.80
N PRO A 312 -9.19 -13.19 17.25
CA PRO A 312 -9.23 -11.77 17.63
C PRO A 312 -9.56 -11.54 19.11
N LEU A 313 -8.69 -10.81 19.80
CA LEU A 313 -8.85 -10.37 21.18
C LEU A 313 -9.55 -8.99 21.26
N PRO A 314 -10.22 -8.69 22.39
CA PRO A 314 -10.64 -7.33 22.69
C PRO A 314 -9.44 -6.37 22.74
N VAL A 315 -9.63 -5.14 22.24
CA VAL A 315 -8.60 -4.09 22.22
C VAL A 315 -8.83 -3.12 23.38
N PRO A 316 -7.78 -2.68 24.11
CA PRO A 316 -7.93 -1.65 25.14
C PRO A 316 -8.52 -0.34 24.56
N PRO A 317 -9.51 0.28 25.20
CA PRO A 317 -10.10 1.52 24.71
C PRO A 317 -9.07 2.66 24.72
N LEU A 318 -9.05 3.47 23.66
CA LEU A 318 -8.22 4.67 23.58
C LEU A 318 -8.76 5.76 24.51
N LYS A 319 -7.91 6.27 25.40
CA LYS A 319 -8.17 7.46 26.20
C LYS A 319 -7.82 8.70 25.38
N LEU A 320 -8.74 9.65 25.34
CA LEU A 320 -8.64 10.86 24.53
C LEU A 320 -8.37 12.08 25.42
N GLU A 321 -7.44 12.92 24.98
CA GLU A 321 -7.05 14.17 25.64
C GLU A 321 -7.36 15.37 24.74
N GLY A 322 -8.38 16.14 25.10
CA GLY A 322 -8.74 17.37 24.41
C GLY A 322 -9.55 17.20 23.12
N GLU A 323 -9.97 18.33 22.54
CA GLU A 323 -10.94 18.38 21.45
C GLU A 323 -10.39 17.81 20.12
N VAL A 324 -9.09 18.00 19.88
CA VAL A 324 -8.45 17.56 18.63
C VAL A 324 -8.43 16.02 18.55
N GLU A 325 -8.14 15.34 19.66
CA GLU A 325 -8.17 13.88 19.72
C GLU A 325 -9.61 13.35 19.62
N GLN A 326 -10.56 14.00 20.28
CA GLN A 326 -11.99 13.67 20.19
C GLN A 326 -12.50 13.77 18.75
N LYS A 327 -12.15 14.85 18.04
CA LYS A 327 -12.55 15.04 16.63
C LYS A 327 -12.01 13.92 15.75
N ARG A 328 -10.71 13.59 15.86
CA ARG A 328 -10.10 12.49 15.09
C ARG A 328 -10.73 11.14 15.41
N PHE A 329 -11.10 10.90 16.67
CA PHE A 329 -11.77 9.68 17.08
C PHE A 329 -13.15 9.52 16.43
N GLU A 330 -13.96 10.57 16.38
CA GLU A 330 -15.26 10.53 15.71
C GLU A 330 -15.11 10.36 14.18
N GLU A 331 -14.11 10.98 13.57
CA GLU A 331 -13.79 10.76 12.15
C GLU A 331 -13.38 9.30 11.87
N GLY A 332 -12.55 8.71 12.72
CA GLY A 332 -12.15 7.30 12.62
C GLY A 332 -13.33 6.34 12.83
N LYS A 333 -14.22 6.66 13.78
CA LYS A 333 -15.47 5.92 13.97
C LYS A 333 -16.37 5.99 12.73
N LEU A 334 -16.47 7.15 12.09
CA LEU A 334 -17.24 7.32 10.86
C LEU A 334 -16.66 6.46 9.72
N ARG A 335 -15.34 6.51 9.51
CA ARG A 335 -14.64 5.63 8.54
C ARG A 335 -14.93 4.16 8.84
N TYR A 336 -14.80 3.75 10.10
CA TYR A 336 -15.10 2.38 10.53
C TYR A 336 -16.55 1.95 10.19
N LEU A 337 -17.54 2.82 10.44
CA LEU A 337 -18.94 2.51 10.16
C LEU A 337 -19.22 2.40 8.65
N GLN A 338 -18.68 3.32 7.84
CA GLN A 338 -18.77 3.25 6.37
C GLN A 338 -18.14 1.96 5.85
N ASN A 339 -16.95 1.64 6.35
CA ASN A 339 -16.20 0.43 6.03
C ASN A 339 -16.90 -0.86 6.46
N LYS A 340 -17.64 -0.82 7.57
CA LYS A 340 -18.48 -1.93 8.02
C LYS A 340 -19.70 -2.10 7.11
N ALA A 341 -20.37 -1.00 6.74
CA ALA A 341 -21.53 -1.03 5.85
C ALA A 341 -21.19 -1.58 4.46
N LYS A 342 -20.08 -1.13 3.86
CA LYS A 342 -19.58 -1.66 2.57
C LYS A 342 -19.39 -3.18 2.61
N ARG A 343 -18.73 -3.70 3.64
CA ARG A 343 -18.48 -5.14 3.81
C ARG A 343 -19.77 -5.96 4.00
N VAL A 344 -20.81 -5.39 4.61
CA VAL A 344 -22.11 -6.07 4.76
C VAL A 344 -22.80 -6.14 3.40
N ALA A 345 -22.88 -5.03 2.68
CA ALA A 345 -23.48 -4.97 1.35
C ALA A 345 -22.79 -5.92 0.35
N GLU A 346 -21.45 -6.01 0.37
CA GLU A 346 -20.69 -6.94 -0.47
C GLU A 346 -20.94 -8.42 -0.14
N LYS A 347 -21.31 -8.74 1.09
CA LYS A 347 -21.68 -10.11 1.49
C LYS A 347 -23.08 -10.45 1.03
N GLU A 348 -24.01 -9.51 1.16
CA GLU A 348 -25.40 -9.67 0.70
C GLU A 348 -25.49 -9.80 -0.82
N GLN A 349 -24.63 -9.13 -1.59
CA GLN A 349 -24.56 -9.27 -3.06
C GLN A 349 -23.95 -10.61 -3.54
N LYS A 350 -23.29 -11.35 -2.65
CA LYS A 350 -22.63 -12.65 -2.96
C LYS A 350 -23.45 -13.85 -2.47
N GLN A 351 -24.56 -13.62 -1.77
CA GLN A 351 -25.56 -14.62 -1.39
C GLN A 351 -26.72 -14.56 -2.37
#